data_AF-A0A9R1AI29-F1
#
_entry.id   AF-A0A9R1AI29-F1
#
_cell.length_a   1.000
_cell.length_b   1.000
_cell.length_c   1.000
_cell.angle_alpha   90.00
_cell.angle_beta   90.00
_cell.angle_gamma   90.00
#
_symmetry.space_group_name_H-M   'P 1'
#
loop_
_entity.id
_entity.type
_entity.pdbx_description
1 polymer ?
#
loop_
_entity_poly.entity_id
_entity_poly.type
_entity_poly.pdbx_seq_one_letter_code
_entity_poly.pdbx_strand_id
1 'polypeptide(L)'
;MWASKTVDPRVSETLPLHKSAPGTVSFQPHANPRIDMAKKKSSSSSAAAAANGNDAANGNGNGSHAAASNGNGNHAAPVLAPGMEEKRDSSPVRDRKAEQLKTLNSMLLKEAVERRGQVAALTARLEEISADGDALDAAERAVAQAALAAPLRAAADEASALRSRLAAVQDSLRLAESKAALEAGAKDDASARLEAVAGEKARFLKLLQVKEAEVASISNKVASLSAMMAELEGNNSELLSQNGELMKQLEDTKEAVRVVSCQKAEVERSFQEFKKESEAFRVEMEGQFKAKVEELKVLGSKKAEMDARVASLETELALSVTKTGGLEAEVMAKKRELDLLKGKSDKLQSEVAEAEKKHSMSAEEVERLRVELGVLAKAKEVASKAFDAEKTEIVKELESLKRKVEEIQADKEAAEGVTREKDAQTVKLRAELEELHVSMSQLQTSCDELDTEQSRLQSEKNSVQKALDAEKAEAGKLMSKIKALENCNGKMDSEIGELRFALKEKNGKIEALTSEADVLQLAVAEAQKKNKGGIWAWVYAATTTMVAAISLIYAARGH
;
A
#
# COMPACT_ATOMS: atom_id res chain seq x y z
N MET A 1 8.46 -39.30 3.45
CA MET A 1 6.99 -39.16 3.23
C MET A 1 6.74 -37.66 3.02
N TRP A 2 6.29 -37.22 1.85
CA TRP A 2 4.90 -37.29 1.34
C TRP A 2 3.97 -36.34 2.13
N ALA A 3 3.18 -35.44 1.52
CA ALA A 3 3.05 -35.15 0.08
C ALA A 3 2.53 -33.71 -0.18
N SER A 4 2.53 -33.30 -1.45
CA SER A 4 2.17 -31.96 -1.95
C SER A 4 0.68 -31.62 -1.84
N LYS A 5 0.35 -30.31 -1.80
CA LYS A 5 -0.78 -29.70 -2.52
C LYS A 5 -0.73 -28.17 -2.51
N THR A 6 -0.66 -27.57 -3.69
CA THR A 6 -0.99 -26.16 -3.99
C THR A 6 -1.79 -26.12 -5.28
N VAL A 7 -2.69 -25.14 -5.42
CA VAL A 7 -3.72 -25.10 -6.47
C VAL A 7 -3.56 -23.85 -7.34
N ASP A 8 -4.00 -23.96 -8.61
CA ASP A 8 -4.20 -22.93 -9.65
C ASP A 8 -4.69 -21.56 -9.13
N PRO A 9 -4.38 -20.42 -9.83
CA PRO A 9 -5.25 -20.05 -10.96
C PRO A 9 -4.64 -19.23 -12.14
N ARG A 10 -4.87 -19.73 -13.37
CA ARG A 10 -5.42 -19.04 -14.59
C ARG A 10 -4.70 -17.85 -15.30
N VAL A 11 -5.23 -17.58 -16.52
CA VAL A 11 -5.00 -16.44 -17.47
C VAL A 11 -3.75 -16.61 -18.35
N SER A 12 -3.75 -16.54 -19.69
CA SER A 12 -4.60 -15.85 -20.70
C SER A 12 -5.09 -16.84 -21.78
N GLU A 13 -6.26 -16.77 -22.43
CA GLU A 13 -7.04 -15.67 -23.03
C GLU A 13 -6.53 -15.20 -24.41
N THR A 14 -7.24 -15.59 -25.48
CA THR A 14 -7.10 -15.09 -26.87
C THR A 14 -8.47 -14.97 -27.55
N LEU A 15 -8.65 -13.89 -28.30
CA LEU A 15 -9.85 -13.41 -29.02
C LEU A 15 -9.35 -12.56 -30.22
N PRO A 16 -10.17 -12.10 -31.21
CA PRO A 16 -11.62 -11.88 -31.16
C PRO A 16 -12.43 -12.35 -32.38
N LEU A 17 -13.69 -11.91 -32.45
CA LEU A 17 -14.66 -12.14 -33.53
C LEU A 17 -14.98 -10.87 -34.34
N HIS A 18 -15.47 -11.09 -35.57
CA HIS A 18 -16.54 -10.36 -36.28
C HIS A 18 -16.31 -9.05 -37.10
N LYS A 19 -16.92 -9.11 -38.31
CA LYS A 19 -17.71 -8.09 -39.05
C LYS A 19 -17.01 -6.96 -39.84
N SER A 20 -17.29 -6.93 -41.16
CA SER A 20 -18.19 -5.90 -41.74
C SER A 20 -18.85 -6.38 -43.06
N ALA A 21 -19.71 -5.56 -43.68
CA ALA A 21 -20.59 -5.85 -44.84
C ALA A 21 -20.11 -5.07 -46.12
N PRO A 22 -20.89 -4.71 -47.19
CA PRO A 22 -22.34 -4.80 -47.48
C PRO A 22 -22.77 -5.17 -48.95
N GLY A 23 -24.10 -5.12 -49.24
CA GLY A 23 -24.72 -5.02 -50.58
C GLY A 23 -25.57 -6.24 -50.99
N THR A 24 -26.88 -6.19 -51.29
CA THR A 24 -27.63 -5.53 -52.41
C THR A 24 -27.15 -5.98 -53.81
N VAL A 25 -27.98 -6.39 -54.77
CA VAL A 25 -29.36 -5.95 -55.14
C VAL A 25 -30.22 -7.14 -55.64
N SER A 26 -31.55 -7.04 -55.52
CA SER A 26 -32.53 -7.89 -56.22
C SER A 26 -33.19 -7.15 -57.39
N PHE A 27 -33.39 -7.84 -58.53
CA PHE A 27 -34.60 -7.87 -59.38
C PHE A 27 -34.30 -8.47 -60.78
N GLN A 28 -35.27 -9.21 -61.34
CA GLN A 28 -35.40 -9.40 -62.80
C GLN A 28 -36.13 -8.20 -63.41
N PRO A 29 -36.05 -8.00 -64.73
CA PRO A 29 -37.32 -8.07 -65.46
C PRO A 29 -37.24 -8.85 -66.77
N HIS A 30 -38.31 -9.59 -67.11
CA HIS A 30 -38.55 -10.04 -68.47
C HIS A 30 -38.99 -8.85 -69.34
N ALA A 31 -38.46 -8.78 -70.57
CA ALA A 31 -38.95 -7.87 -71.59
C ALA A 31 -39.10 -8.60 -72.95
N ASN A 32 -40.28 -8.45 -73.53
CA ASN A 32 -40.72 -8.85 -74.88
C ASN A 32 -41.82 -7.81 -75.27
N PRO A 33 -42.24 -7.60 -76.54
CA PRO A 33 -42.04 -8.46 -77.70
C PRO A 33 -41.66 -7.76 -79.02
N ARG A 34 -41.51 -8.57 -80.07
CA ARG A 34 -41.66 -8.25 -81.50
C ARG A 34 -42.37 -9.48 -82.13
N ILE A 35 -43.51 -9.39 -82.84
CA ILE A 35 -43.79 -8.65 -84.08
C ILE A 35 -42.72 -9.02 -85.13
N ASP A 36 -43.02 -9.84 -86.13
CA ASP A 36 -44.09 -9.63 -87.12
C ASP A 36 -44.66 -10.94 -87.73
N MET A 37 -45.74 -10.87 -88.51
CA MET A 37 -46.34 -12.05 -89.19
C MET A 37 -46.83 -11.72 -90.61
N ALA A 38 -46.38 -12.46 -91.63
CA ALA A 38 -46.63 -12.11 -93.04
C ALA A 38 -47.02 -13.26 -93.99
N LYS A 39 -48.31 -13.24 -94.38
CA LYS A 39 -48.85 -13.50 -95.74
C LYS A 39 -48.67 -14.88 -96.45
N LYS A 40 -49.83 -15.56 -96.60
CA LYS A 40 -50.44 -16.05 -97.88
C LYS A 40 -49.72 -17.24 -98.61
N LYS A 41 -50.36 -18.02 -99.50
CA LYS A 41 -51.62 -17.86 -100.30
C LYS A 41 -52.16 -19.19 -100.86
N SER A 42 -53.46 -19.25 -101.19
CA SER A 42 -54.09 -19.99 -102.32
C SER A 42 -54.16 -21.55 -102.35
N SER A 43 -55.00 -22.21 -103.18
CA SER A 43 -56.46 -22.09 -103.50
C SER A 43 -56.87 -22.92 -104.75
N SER A 44 -58.09 -23.48 -104.79
CA SER A 44 -58.77 -24.10 -105.96
C SER A 44 -60.32 -24.04 -105.80
N SER A 45 -61.23 -24.06 -106.80
CA SER A 45 -61.21 -23.86 -108.28
C SER A 45 -62.66 -23.80 -108.89
N SER A 46 -63.05 -22.86 -109.79
CA SER A 46 -64.41 -22.80 -110.47
C SER A 46 -64.57 -21.78 -111.67
N ALA A 47 -65.65 -21.91 -112.50
CA ALA A 47 -66.08 -21.07 -113.69
C ALA A 47 -67.48 -21.54 -114.24
N ALA A 48 -68.20 -21.02 -115.27
CA ALA A 48 -68.55 -19.68 -115.88
C ALA A 48 -69.64 -19.87 -117.02
N ALA A 49 -70.43 -18.85 -117.49
CA ALA A 49 -71.56 -19.08 -118.47
C ALA A 49 -72.13 -17.90 -119.40
N ALA A 50 -72.31 -18.16 -120.74
CA ALA A 50 -73.40 -17.95 -121.82
C ALA A 50 -74.20 -16.65 -122.32
N ALA A 51 -74.70 -16.56 -123.64
CA ALA A 51 -76.12 -16.23 -124.23
C ALA A 51 -76.44 -15.54 -125.70
N ASN A 52 -77.60 -15.80 -126.52
CA ASN A 52 -78.34 -15.06 -127.73
C ASN A 52 -79.58 -15.70 -128.69
N GLY A 53 -80.40 -15.04 -129.65
CA GLY A 53 -81.46 -15.58 -130.74
C GLY A 53 -82.56 -14.74 -131.68
N ASN A 54 -83.42 -15.30 -132.69
CA ASN A 54 -84.78 -14.91 -133.46
C ASN A 54 -85.15 -14.73 -135.08
N ASP A 55 -86.46 -14.56 -135.61
CA ASP A 55 -87.16 -14.94 -137.00
C ASP A 55 -88.61 -14.34 -137.61
N ALA A 56 -89.15 -14.48 -138.95
CA ALA A 56 -90.57 -14.09 -139.62
C ALA A 56 -91.04 -14.29 -141.22
N ALA A 57 -92.37 -14.28 -141.77
CA ALA A 57 -92.94 -14.22 -143.28
C ALA A 57 -94.56 -14.22 -143.76
N ASN A 58 -95.13 -13.87 -145.03
CA ASN A 58 -96.60 -14.04 -145.66
C ASN A 58 -97.12 -13.58 -147.21
N GLY A 59 -98.36 -13.89 -147.86
CA GLY A 59 -99.14 -13.26 -149.12
C GLY A 59 -100.23 -13.96 -150.20
N ASN A 60 -101.24 -13.31 -150.99
CA ASN A 60 -102.26 -13.80 -152.15
C ASN A 60 -103.35 -12.76 -152.88
N GLY A 61 -104.34 -12.75 -153.92
CA GLY A 61 -104.91 -13.36 -155.29
C GLY A 61 -106.45 -13.07 -155.91
N ASN A 62 -106.89 -12.95 -157.27
CA ASN A 62 -108.35 -12.86 -157.98
C ASN A 62 -108.51 -12.73 -159.64
N GLY A 63 -109.54 -12.64 -160.65
CA GLY A 63 -111.09 -12.70 -161.06
C GLY A 63 -111.66 -12.27 -162.59
N SER A 64 -112.91 -12.56 -163.25
CA SER A 64 -113.52 -12.11 -164.68
C SER A 64 -115.03 -12.46 -165.31
N HIS A 65 -115.64 -11.93 -166.50
CA HIS A 65 -117.08 -12.17 -167.23
C HIS A 65 -117.52 -11.67 -168.79
N ALA A 66 -118.72 -11.97 -169.51
CA ALA A 66 -119.25 -11.54 -170.98
C ALA A 66 -120.79 -11.78 -171.64
N ALA A 67 -121.29 -11.28 -172.89
CA ALA A 67 -122.69 -11.45 -173.70
C ALA A 67 -122.89 -10.84 -175.26
N ALA A 68 -123.92 -10.72 -176.26
CA ALA A 68 -125.33 -11.16 -176.87
C ALA A 68 -125.86 -10.57 -178.38
N SER A 69 -127.03 -10.91 -179.14
CA SER A 69 -127.57 -10.37 -180.57
C SER A 69 -129.08 -10.67 -181.28
N ASN A 70 -129.60 -10.17 -182.52
CA ASN A 70 -131.00 -10.36 -183.30
C ASN A 70 -131.36 -9.91 -184.90
N GLY A 71 -132.61 -10.04 -185.60
CA GLY A 71 -133.14 -9.69 -187.08
C GLY A 71 -134.75 -9.66 -187.52
N ASN A 72 -135.56 -9.57 -188.71
CA ASN A 72 -135.69 -9.35 -190.29
C ASN A 72 -137.19 -9.16 -191.05
N GLY A 73 -137.51 -8.94 -192.42
CA GLY A 73 -138.93 -8.78 -193.19
C GLY A 73 -139.22 -8.64 -194.85
N ASN A 74 -140.48 -8.52 -195.53
CA ASN A 74 -140.87 -8.45 -197.10
C ASN A 74 -142.39 -8.06 -197.76
N HIS A 75 -142.74 -7.89 -199.14
CA HIS A 75 -144.13 -7.54 -199.88
C HIS A 75 -144.52 -7.76 -201.51
N ALA A 76 -145.69 -7.31 -202.21
CA ALA A 76 -146.34 -7.55 -203.65
C ALA A 76 -147.19 -6.35 -204.48
N ALA A 77 -148.06 -6.24 -205.62
CA ALA A 77 -148.94 -6.94 -206.76
C ALA A 77 -149.61 -6.07 -208.05
N PRO A 78 -150.47 -6.55 -209.12
CA PRO A 78 -150.92 -5.91 -210.52
C PRO A 78 -152.41 -5.97 -211.29
N VAL A 79 -152.76 -5.43 -212.59
CA VAL A 79 -154.18 -5.35 -213.36
C VAL A 79 -154.43 -4.96 -214.98
N LEU A 80 -155.68 -5.04 -215.70
CA LEU A 80 -156.38 -4.41 -217.01
C LEU A 80 -156.93 -5.21 -218.34
N ALA A 81 -158.05 -4.83 -219.06
CA ALA A 81 -158.63 -5.45 -220.36
C ALA A 81 -159.73 -4.67 -221.27
N PRO A 82 -160.11 -5.07 -222.56
CA PRO A 82 -161.02 -4.33 -223.58
C PRO A 82 -162.08 -5.11 -224.53
N GLY A 83 -162.83 -4.49 -225.53
CA GLY A 83 -163.75 -5.14 -226.60
C GLY A 83 -164.63 -4.27 -227.62
N MET A 84 -165.26 -4.80 -228.74
CA MET A 84 -166.02 -4.07 -229.89
C MET A 84 -167.07 -4.88 -230.83
N GLU A 85 -167.72 -4.25 -231.89
CA GLU A 85 -168.42 -4.72 -233.21
C GLU A 85 -169.99 -4.63 -233.58
N GLU A 86 -170.41 -4.71 -234.89
CA GLU A 86 -171.80 -4.54 -235.56
C GLU A 86 -172.33 -5.74 -236.50
N LYS A 87 -173.18 -5.80 -237.59
CA LYS A 87 -173.97 -5.03 -238.69
C LYS A 87 -175.15 -5.98 -239.26
N ARG A 88 -176.06 -5.92 -240.30
CA ARG A 88 -176.72 -5.15 -241.48
C ARG A 88 -178.13 -5.87 -241.85
N ASP A 89 -179.00 -5.91 -242.93
CA ASP A 89 -179.46 -5.41 -244.32
C ASP A 89 -180.94 -6.00 -244.65
N SER A 90 -181.78 -6.02 -245.75
CA SER A 90 -182.07 -5.37 -247.10
C SER A 90 -183.44 -5.80 -247.83
N SER A 91 -184.00 -5.04 -248.84
CA SER A 91 -185.14 -5.21 -249.87
C SER A 91 -186.56 -5.84 -249.52
N PRO A 92 -187.62 -5.85 -250.39
CA PRO A 92 -188.85 -5.05 -250.23
C PRO A 92 -190.14 -5.78 -249.74
N VAL A 93 -191.28 -5.06 -249.72
CA VAL A 93 -192.70 -5.49 -249.50
C VAL A 93 -193.11 -5.86 -248.06
N ARG A 94 -192.18 -6.10 -247.11
CA ARG A 94 -192.53 -6.62 -245.75
C ARG A 94 -192.71 -5.57 -244.64
N ASP A 95 -192.97 -4.31 -244.99
CA ASP A 95 -192.82 -3.11 -244.15
C ASP A 95 -193.39 -3.19 -242.72
N ARG A 96 -194.57 -3.80 -242.51
CA ARG A 96 -195.29 -3.73 -241.22
C ARG A 96 -194.64 -4.46 -240.03
N LYS A 97 -193.66 -5.35 -240.25
CA LYS A 97 -193.09 -6.17 -239.15
C LYS A 97 -191.77 -5.65 -238.57
N ALA A 98 -191.11 -4.68 -239.22
CA ALA A 98 -189.79 -4.20 -238.79
C ALA A 98 -189.84 -3.25 -237.58
N GLU A 99 -190.80 -2.32 -237.56
CA GLU A 99 -190.84 -1.25 -236.54
C GLU A 99 -191.07 -1.79 -235.11
N GLN A 100 -191.92 -2.81 -234.93
CA GLN A 100 -192.17 -3.42 -233.62
C GLN A 100 -190.90 -3.98 -232.96
N LEU A 101 -189.95 -4.48 -233.77
CA LEU A 101 -188.69 -5.03 -233.25
C LEU A 101 -187.69 -3.94 -232.83
N LYS A 102 -187.68 -2.77 -233.49
CA LYS A 102 -186.87 -1.62 -233.06
C LYS A 102 -187.31 -1.13 -231.67
N THR A 103 -188.62 -0.95 -231.46
CA THR A 103 -189.15 -0.49 -230.17
C THR A 103 -188.80 -1.43 -229.02
N LEU A 104 -188.82 -2.75 -229.25
CA LEU A 104 -188.54 -3.74 -228.22
C LEU A 104 -187.04 -3.78 -227.85
N ASN A 105 -186.14 -3.76 -228.85
CA ASN A 105 -184.69 -3.69 -228.62
C ASN A 105 -184.27 -2.39 -227.89
N SER A 106 -184.94 -1.26 -228.18
CA SER A 106 -184.65 0.01 -227.51
C SER A 106 -184.98 0.03 -226.02
N MET A 107 -185.89 -0.82 -225.54
CA MET A 107 -186.21 -0.92 -224.10
C MET A 107 -185.20 -1.80 -223.36
N LEU A 108 -184.83 -2.96 -223.92
CA LEU A 108 -183.85 -3.88 -223.32
C LEU A 108 -182.49 -3.20 -223.09
N LEU A 109 -182.04 -2.35 -224.02
CA LEU A 109 -180.80 -1.59 -223.85
C LEU A 109 -180.85 -0.57 -222.71
N LYS A 110 -182.01 0.03 -222.40
CA LYS A 110 -182.15 0.93 -221.24
C LYS A 110 -182.13 0.16 -219.93
N GLU A 111 -182.91 -0.92 -219.82
CA GLU A 111 -182.97 -1.73 -218.60
C GLU A 111 -181.60 -2.36 -218.27
N ALA A 112 -180.83 -2.76 -219.28
CA ALA A 112 -179.45 -3.26 -219.11
C ALA A 112 -178.48 -2.19 -218.58
N VAL A 113 -178.63 -0.92 -218.98
CA VAL A 113 -177.82 0.20 -218.47
C VAL A 113 -178.22 0.57 -217.04
N GLU A 114 -179.52 0.62 -216.73
CA GLU A 114 -180.00 0.89 -215.37
C GLU A 114 -179.57 -0.20 -214.38
N ARG A 115 -179.65 -1.49 -214.77
CA ARG A 115 -179.13 -2.61 -213.96
C ARG A 115 -177.63 -2.50 -213.69
N ARG A 116 -176.82 -2.06 -214.68
CA ARG A 116 -175.38 -1.80 -214.47
C ARG A 116 -175.14 -0.63 -213.52
N GLY A 117 -175.92 0.45 -213.63
CA GLY A 117 -175.84 1.59 -212.71
C GLY A 117 -176.14 1.20 -211.26
N GLN A 118 -177.16 0.36 -211.03
CA GLN A 118 -177.51 -0.14 -209.71
C GLN A 118 -176.40 -1.02 -209.10
N VAL A 119 -175.78 -1.91 -209.88
CA VAL A 119 -174.66 -2.74 -209.40
C VAL A 119 -173.46 -1.88 -209.00
N ALA A 120 -173.07 -0.90 -209.83
CA ALA A 120 -171.94 -0.02 -209.52
C ALA A 120 -172.15 0.79 -208.21
N ALA A 121 -173.37 1.27 -207.98
CA ALA A 121 -173.73 1.99 -206.75
C ALA A 121 -173.69 1.09 -205.50
N LEU A 122 -174.00 -0.20 -205.62
CA LEU A 122 -173.91 -1.17 -204.52
C LEU A 122 -172.46 -1.56 -204.21
N THR A 123 -171.60 -1.68 -205.21
CA THR A 123 -170.17 -1.95 -204.99
C THR A 123 -169.49 -0.83 -204.22
N ALA A 124 -169.74 0.45 -204.58
CA ALA A 124 -169.17 1.60 -203.89
C ALA A 124 -169.50 1.62 -202.38
N ARG A 125 -170.71 1.19 -202.00
CA ARG A 125 -171.15 1.08 -200.60
C ARG A 125 -170.53 -0.08 -199.82
N LEU A 126 -169.98 -1.09 -200.48
CA LEU A 126 -169.27 -2.19 -199.81
C LEU A 126 -167.84 -1.79 -199.44
N GLU A 127 -167.16 -1.06 -200.31
CA GLU A 127 -165.82 -0.50 -200.04
C GLU A 127 -165.84 0.49 -198.86
N GLU A 128 -166.86 1.35 -198.80
CA GLU A 128 -167.07 2.32 -197.70
C GLU A 128 -167.20 1.63 -196.33
N ILE A 129 -168.04 0.59 -196.23
CA ILE A 129 -168.23 -0.20 -195.00
C ILE A 129 -166.97 -1.00 -194.63
N SER A 130 -166.14 -1.41 -195.61
CA SER A 130 -164.86 -2.07 -195.34
C SER A 130 -163.86 -1.13 -194.66
N ALA A 131 -163.77 0.13 -195.12
CA ALA A 131 -162.85 1.13 -194.57
C ALA A 131 -163.20 1.53 -193.13
N ASP A 132 -164.50 1.63 -192.80
CA ASP A 132 -164.97 1.90 -191.44
C ASP A 132 -164.60 0.76 -190.45
N GLY A 133 -164.51 -0.49 -190.94
CA GLY A 133 -164.08 -1.64 -190.13
C GLY A 133 -162.61 -1.53 -189.68
N ASP A 134 -161.69 -1.31 -190.62
CA ASP A 134 -160.25 -1.17 -190.34
C ASP A 134 -159.94 0.00 -189.37
N ALA A 135 -160.74 1.06 -189.43
CA ALA A 135 -160.61 2.23 -188.55
C ALA A 135 -160.97 1.91 -187.09
N LEU A 136 -162.00 1.08 -186.85
CA LEU A 136 -162.46 0.71 -185.51
C LEU A 136 -161.47 -0.22 -184.81
N ASP A 137 -160.95 -1.18 -185.56
CA ASP A 137 -159.95 -2.16 -185.14
C ASP A 137 -158.62 -1.48 -184.72
N ALA A 138 -158.27 -0.35 -185.35
CA ALA A 138 -157.13 0.49 -184.97
C ALA A 138 -157.39 1.26 -183.65
N ALA A 139 -158.62 1.70 -183.41
CA ALA A 139 -159.00 2.44 -182.21
C ALA A 139 -158.94 1.56 -180.94
N GLU A 140 -159.46 0.33 -180.98
CA GLU A 140 -159.43 -0.58 -179.83
C GLU A 140 -158.00 -0.90 -179.37
N ARG A 141 -157.08 -1.12 -180.34
CA ARG A 141 -155.65 -1.35 -180.05
C ARG A 141 -154.98 -0.18 -179.35
N ALA A 142 -155.35 1.06 -179.68
CA ALA A 142 -154.82 2.26 -179.00
C ALA A 142 -155.32 2.36 -177.55
N VAL A 143 -156.60 2.07 -177.30
CA VAL A 143 -157.19 2.09 -175.95
C VAL A 143 -156.57 1.01 -175.05
N ALA A 144 -156.37 -0.20 -175.58
CA ALA A 144 -155.73 -1.30 -174.84
C ALA A 144 -154.28 -0.96 -174.41
N GLN A 145 -153.51 -0.30 -175.28
CA GLN A 145 -152.15 0.14 -174.95
C GLN A 145 -152.14 1.25 -173.88
N ALA A 146 -153.06 2.21 -173.95
CA ALA A 146 -153.19 3.28 -172.96
C ALA A 146 -153.55 2.73 -171.56
N ALA A 147 -154.46 1.76 -171.48
CA ALA A 147 -154.93 1.17 -170.22
C ALA A 147 -153.83 0.41 -169.46
N LEU A 148 -152.92 -0.28 -170.17
CA LEU A 148 -151.88 -1.11 -169.56
C LEU A 148 -150.59 -0.35 -169.19
N ALA A 149 -150.32 0.80 -169.81
CA ALA A 149 -149.08 1.53 -169.64
C ALA A 149 -148.87 2.10 -168.22
N ALA A 150 -149.93 2.64 -167.59
CA ALA A 150 -149.82 3.25 -166.27
C ALA A 150 -149.65 2.24 -165.12
N PRO A 151 -150.42 1.13 -165.02
CA PRO A 151 -150.24 0.14 -163.95
C PRO A 151 -148.86 -0.53 -163.98
N LEU A 152 -148.35 -0.88 -165.18
CA LEU A 152 -147.02 -1.48 -165.32
C LEU A 152 -145.89 -0.55 -164.89
N ARG A 153 -146.04 0.77 -165.08
CA ARG A 153 -145.06 1.76 -164.64
C ARG A 153 -145.03 1.88 -163.12
N ALA A 154 -146.21 2.00 -162.49
CA ALA A 154 -146.31 2.03 -161.03
C ALA A 154 -145.71 0.77 -160.37
N ALA A 155 -145.98 -0.42 -160.92
CA ALA A 155 -145.40 -1.67 -160.44
C ALA A 155 -143.87 -1.74 -160.61
N ALA A 156 -143.32 -1.15 -161.68
CA ALA A 156 -141.87 -1.04 -161.88
C ALA A 156 -141.23 -0.08 -160.86
N ASP A 157 -141.88 1.05 -160.58
CA ASP A 157 -141.43 2.04 -159.60
C ASP A 157 -141.44 1.45 -158.18
N GLU A 158 -142.51 0.75 -157.76
CA GLU A 158 -142.55 0.00 -156.49
C GLU A 158 -141.47 -1.08 -156.41
N ALA A 159 -141.25 -1.84 -157.50
CA ALA A 159 -140.20 -2.85 -157.57
C ALA A 159 -138.78 -2.23 -157.54
N SER A 160 -138.63 -0.94 -157.85
CA SER A 160 -137.38 -0.21 -157.62
C SER A 160 -137.21 0.16 -156.14
N ALA A 161 -138.26 0.71 -155.52
CA ALA A 161 -138.26 1.12 -154.12
C ALA A 161 -138.04 -0.05 -153.15
N LEU A 162 -138.61 -1.23 -153.46
CA LEU A 162 -138.36 -2.47 -152.70
C LEU A 162 -136.92 -2.97 -152.84
N ARG A 163 -136.28 -2.83 -154.01
CA ARG A 163 -134.85 -3.16 -154.18
C ARG A 163 -133.96 -2.20 -153.39
N SER A 164 -134.25 -0.90 -153.39
CA SER A 164 -133.53 0.09 -152.57
C SER A 164 -133.68 -0.18 -151.07
N ARG A 165 -134.88 -0.58 -150.61
CA ARG A 165 -135.10 -1.02 -149.22
C ARG A 165 -134.33 -2.30 -148.88
N LEU A 166 -134.32 -3.29 -149.78
CA LEU A 166 -133.57 -4.54 -149.57
C LEU A 166 -132.06 -4.28 -149.46
N ALA A 167 -131.50 -3.42 -150.32
CA ALA A 167 -130.09 -3.02 -150.24
C ALA A 167 -129.77 -2.33 -148.91
N ALA A 168 -130.58 -1.35 -148.49
CA ALA A 168 -130.41 -0.68 -147.20
C ALA A 168 -130.47 -1.65 -146.00
N VAL A 169 -131.36 -2.66 -146.05
CA VAL A 169 -131.41 -3.72 -145.03
C VAL A 169 -130.15 -4.59 -145.06
N GLN A 170 -129.68 -5.01 -146.23
CA GLN A 170 -128.45 -5.81 -146.37
C GLN A 170 -127.21 -5.08 -145.85
N ASP A 171 -127.08 -3.78 -146.14
CA ASP A 171 -125.94 -2.99 -145.64
C ASP A 171 -126.07 -2.70 -144.14
N SER A 172 -127.30 -2.54 -143.61
CA SER A 172 -127.52 -2.48 -142.15
C SER A 172 -127.15 -3.79 -141.44
N LEU A 173 -127.38 -4.95 -142.09
CA LEU A 173 -126.98 -6.26 -141.58
C LEU A 173 -125.45 -6.41 -141.58
N ARG A 174 -124.77 -6.09 -142.67
CA ARG A 174 -123.29 -6.07 -142.73
C ARG A 174 -122.68 -5.14 -141.68
N LEU A 175 -123.31 -3.99 -141.42
CA LEU A 175 -122.91 -3.07 -140.36
C LEU A 175 -123.12 -3.69 -138.96
N ALA A 176 -124.18 -4.46 -138.75
CA ALA A 176 -124.43 -5.18 -137.50
C ALA A 176 -123.45 -6.35 -137.29
N GLU A 177 -123.17 -7.13 -138.34
CA GLU A 177 -122.20 -8.24 -138.32
C GLU A 177 -120.77 -7.76 -138.04
N SER A 178 -120.33 -6.70 -138.71
CA SER A 178 -119.02 -6.08 -138.45
C SER A 178 -118.91 -5.47 -137.05
N LYS A 179 -120.00 -4.87 -136.52
CA LYS A 179 -120.07 -4.44 -135.11
C LYS A 179 -120.00 -5.62 -134.15
N ALA A 180 -120.72 -6.71 -134.40
CA ALA A 180 -120.70 -7.90 -133.56
C ALA A 180 -119.31 -8.56 -133.54
N ALA A 181 -118.60 -8.59 -134.68
CA ALA A 181 -117.21 -9.06 -134.76
C ALA A 181 -116.24 -8.15 -133.97
N LEU A 182 -116.38 -6.83 -134.07
CA LEU A 182 -115.60 -5.87 -133.28
C LEU A 182 -115.89 -5.98 -131.78
N GLU A 183 -117.16 -6.19 -131.39
CA GLU A 183 -117.55 -6.43 -130.01
C GLU A 183 -117.04 -7.76 -129.46
N ALA A 184 -116.97 -8.82 -130.27
CA ALA A 184 -116.37 -10.09 -129.88
C ALA A 184 -114.86 -9.90 -129.62
N GLY A 185 -114.13 -9.30 -130.57
CA GLY A 185 -112.71 -8.98 -130.38
C GLY A 185 -112.46 -8.07 -129.17
N ALA A 186 -113.34 -7.09 -128.90
CA ALA A 186 -113.23 -6.24 -127.71
C ALA A 186 -113.51 -6.99 -126.39
N LYS A 187 -114.36 -8.03 -126.40
CA LYS A 187 -114.61 -8.90 -125.23
C LYS A 187 -113.42 -9.83 -124.98
N ASP A 188 -112.81 -10.37 -126.04
CA ASP A 188 -111.60 -11.18 -125.95
C ASP A 188 -110.42 -10.34 -125.43
N ASP A 189 -110.22 -9.13 -125.97
CA ASP A 189 -109.19 -8.18 -125.54
C ASP A 189 -109.41 -7.73 -124.08
N ALA A 190 -110.66 -7.53 -123.65
CA ALA A 190 -111.01 -7.27 -122.25
C ALA A 190 -110.72 -8.49 -121.34
N SER A 191 -110.96 -9.72 -121.80
CA SER A 191 -110.64 -10.93 -121.04
C SER A 191 -109.13 -11.11 -120.85
N ALA A 192 -108.35 -10.85 -121.91
CA ALA A 192 -106.89 -10.89 -121.87
C ALA A 192 -106.32 -9.82 -120.91
N ARG A 193 -106.91 -8.62 -120.88
CA ARG A 193 -106.57 -7.57 -119.91
C ARG A 193 -106.91 -7.97 -118.48
N LEU A 194 -108.04 -8.64 -118.24
CA LEU A 194 -108.42 -9.13 -116.91
C LEU A 194 -107.48 -10.24 -116.41
N GLU A 195 -107.08 -11.19 -117.26
CA GLU A 195 -106.08 -12.20 -116.92
C GLU A 195 -104.68 -11.59 -116.71
N ALA A 196 -104.28 -10.59 -117.50
CA ALA A 196 -103.05 -9.85 -117.27
C ALA A 196 -103.04 -9.17 -115.88
N VAL A 197 -104.12 -8.47 -115.53
CA VAL A 197 -104.30 -7.83 -114.21
C VAL A 197 -104.40 -8.85 -113.07
N ALA A 198 -105.02 -10.02 -113.30
CA ALA A 198 -105.04 -11.13 -112.33
C ALA A 198 -103.63 -11.70 -112.10
N GLY A 199 -102.85 -11.90 -113.17
CA GLY A 199 -101.46 -12.31 -113.13
C GLY A 199 -100.55 -11.29 -112.42
N GLU A 200 -100.75 -9.99 -112.67
CA GLU A 200 -100.07 -8.91 -111.94
C GLU A 200 -100.44 -8.90 -110.46
N LYS A 201 -101.73 -8.98 -110.11
CA LYS A 201 -102.21 -9.11 -108.74
C LYS A 201 -101.58 -10.32 -108.03
N ALA A 202 -101.47 -11.46 -108.71
CA ALA A 202 -100.81 -12.65 -108.17
C ALA A 202 -99.29 -12.47 -107.97
N ARG A 203 -98.61 -11.70 -108.84
CA ARG A 203 -97.20 -11.29 -108.65
C ARG A 203 -97.06 -10.34 -107.46
N PHE A 204 -97.92 -9.32 -107.35
CA PHE A 204 -97.93 -8.39 -106.23
C PHE A 204 -98.20 -9.07 -104.89
N LEU A 205 -99.14 -10.02 -104.82
CA LEU A 205 -99.39 -10.80 -103.60
C LEU A 205 -98.19 -11.66 -103.18
N LYS A 206 -97.49 -12.29 -104.14
CA LYS A 206 -96.25 -13.03 -103.85
C LYS A 206 -95.13 -12.12 -103.38
N LEU A 207 -94.97 -10.95 -104.00
CA LEU A 207 -93.98 -9.95 -103.57
C LEU A 207 -94.31 -9.41 -102.17
N LEU A 208 -95.58 -9.15 -101.90
CA LEU A 208 -96.08 -8.70 -100.60
C LEU A 208 -95.81 -9.76 -99.51
N GLN A 209 -96.09 -11.04 -99.74
CA GLN A 209 -95.73 -12.13 -98.82
C GLN A 209 -94.23 -12.22 -98.55
N VAL A 210 -93.38 -12.03 -99.57
CA VAL A 210 -91.92 -11.97 -99.38
C VAL A 210 -91.52 -10.75 -98.54
N LYS A 211 -92.16 -9.59 -98.75
CA LYS A 211 -91.91 -8.39 -97.93
C LYS A 211 -92.46 -8.49 -96.51
N GLU A 212 -93.58 -9.17 -96.28
CA GLU A 212 -94.07 -9.52 -94.95
C GLU A 212 -93.08 -10.45 -94.22
N ALA A 213 -92.52 -11.44 -94.90
CA ALA A 213 -91.48 -12.31 -94.35
C ALA A 213 -90.16 -11.58 -94.07
N GLU A 214 -89.74 -10.65 -94.95
CA GLU A 214 -88.60 -9.76 -94.69
C GLU A 214 -88.85 -8.85 -93.48
N VAL A 215 -90.03 -8.23 -93.39
CA VAL A 215 -90.43 -7.38 -92.26
C VAL A 215 -90.51 -8.18 -90.95
N ALA A 216 -91.01 -9.42 -90.98
CA ALA A 216 -90.98 -10.30 -89.81
C ALA A 216 -89.55 -10.67 -89.40
N SER A 217 -88.65 -10.96 -90.37
CA SER A 217 -87.23 -11.19 -90.09
C SER A 217 -86.53 -9.96 -89.51
N ILE A 218 -86.85 -8.76 -90.02
CA ILE A 218 -86.34 -7.49 -89.51
C ILE A 218 -86.90 -7.22 -88.11
N SER A 219 -88.19 -7.44 -87.88
CA SER A 219 -88.84 -7.28 -86.56
C SER A 219 -88.20 -8.19 -85.51
N ASN A 220 -87.95 -9.46 -85.83
CA ASN A 220 -87.24 -10.39 -84.93
C ASN A 220 -85.80 -9.94 -84.65
N LYS A 221 -85.09 -9.38 -85.63
CA LYS A 221 -83.76 -8.79 -85.43
C LYS A 221 -83.82 -7.53 -84.56
N VAL A 222 -84.80 -6.65 -84.77
CA VAL A 222 -85.01 -5.44 -83.97
C VAL A 222 -85.38 -5.81 -82.53
N ALA A 223 -86.23 -6.80 -82.30
CA ALA A 223 -86.54 -7.33 -80.97
C ALA A 223 -85.29 -7.93 -80.28
N SER A 224 -84.50 -8.73 -81.00
CA SER A 224 -83.23 -9.27 -80.49
C SER A 224 -82.21 -8.19 -80.16
N LEU A 225 -82.10 -7.14 -80.98
CA LEU A 225 -81.24 -5.99 -80.72
C LEU A 225 -81.76 -5.13 -79.56
N SER A 226 -83.08 -4.99 -79.42
CA SER A 226 -83.70 -4.24 -78.30
C SER A 226 -83.48 -4.94 -76.96
N ALA A 227 -83.58 -6.28 -76.94
CA ALA A 227 -83.23 -7.08 -75.76
C ALA A 227 -81.74 -6.93 -75.40
N MET A 228 -80.85 -7.00 -76.40
CA MET A 228 -79.41 -6.79 -76.20
C MET A 228 -79.06 -5.36 -75.75
N MET A 229 -79.78 -4.34 -76.23
CA MET A 229 -79.62 -2.97 -75.74
C MET A 229 -80.07 -2.84 -74.28
N ALA A 230 -81.22 -3.40 -73.90
CA ALA A 230 -81.68 -3.39 -72.51
C ALA A 230 -80.72 -4.15 -71.56
N GLU A 231 -80.13 -5.26 -72.02
CA GLU A 231 -79.09 -5.98 -71.28
C GLU A 231 -77.81 -5.13 -71.13
N LEU A 232 -77.36 -4.45 -72.19
CA LEU A 232 -76.22 -3.52 -72.14
C LEU A 232 -76.50 -2.28 -71.28
N GLU A 233 -77.72 -1.75 -71.26
CA GLU A 233 -78.15 -0.65 -70.39
C GLU A 233 -78.17 -1.07 -68.91
N GLY A 234 -78.65 -2.29 -68.61
CA GLY A 234 -78.56 -2.91 -67.29
C GLY A 234 -77.10 -3.09 -66.83
N ASN A 235 -76.28 -3.72 -67.66
CA ASN A 235 -74.85 -3.92 -67.40
C ASN A 235 -74.09 -2.59 -67.21
N ASN A 236 -74.38 -1.57 -68.02
CA ASN A 236 -73.82 -0.23 -67.84
C ASN A 236 -74.27 0.41 -66.52
N SER A 237 -75.53 0.24 -66.12
CA SER A 237 -76.05 0.76 -64.85
C SER A 237 -75.40 0.08 -63.65
N GLU A 238 -75.20 -1.24 -63.70
CA GLU A 238 -74.46 -1.97 -62.66
C GLU A 238 -72.99 -1.54 -62.61
N LEU A 239 -72.31 -1.44 -63.76
CA LEU A 239 -70.94 -0.93 -63.84
C LEU A 239 -70.82 0.51 -63.30
N LEU A 240 -71.82 1.37 -63.49
CA LEU A 240 -71.83 2.71 -62.90
C LEU A 240 -71.97 2.67 -61.38
N SER A 241 -72.81 1.78 -60.83
CA SER A 241 -72.92 1.56 -59.37
C SER A 241 -71.61 1.02 -58.79
N GLN A 242 -71.03 -0.03 -59.40
CA GLN A 242 -69.75 -0.62 -59.00
C GLN A 242 -68.61 0.42 -59.07
N ASN A 243 -68.55 1.24 -60.12
CA ASN A 243 -67.57 2.33 -60.21
C ASN A 243 -67.78 3.40 -59.12
N GLY A 244 -69.02 3.71 -58.74
CA GLY A 244 -69.32 4.61 -57.63
C GLY A 244 -68.86 4.06 -56.27
N GLU A 245 -69.11 2.77 -56.02
CA GLU A 245 -68.65 2.08 -54.82
C GLU A 245 -67.12 1.98 -54.76
N LEU A 246 -66.47 1.61 -55.86
CA LEU A 246 -65.00 1.58 -55.97
C LEU A 246 -64.38 2.98 -55.81
N MET A 247 -65.01 4.03 -56.34
CA MET A 247 -64.56 5.41 -56.15
C MET A 247 -64.67 5.83 -54.68
N LYS A 248 -65.74 5.42 -53.97
CA LYS A 248 -65.88 5.66 -52.54
C LYS A 248 -64.81 4.90 -51.74
N GLN A 249 -64.64 3.60 -51.98
CA GLN A 249 -63.60 2.79 -51.34
C GLN A 249 -62.19 3.35 -51.60
N LEU A 250 -61.94 3.89 -52.79
CA LEU A 250 -60.69 4.56 -53.14
C LEU A 250 -60.47 5.85 -52.35
N GLU A 251 -61.52 6.61 -52.01
CA GLU A 251 -61.39 7.82 -51.18
C GLU A 251 -61.28 7.49 -49.68
N ASP A 252 -62.06 6.52 -49.20
CA ASP A 252 -61.97 5.99 -47.83
C ASP A 252 -60.56 5.41 -47.55
N THR A 253 -59.97 4.71 -48.52
CA THR A 253 -58.59 4.18 -48.41
C THR A 253 -57.52 5.27 -48.55
N LYS A 254 -57.71 6.33 -49.34
CA LYS A 254 -56.81 7.51 -49.33
C LYS A 254 -56.81 8.21 -47.97
N GLU A 255 -57.97 8.38 -47.34
CA GLU A 255 -58.05 8.98 -46.00
C GLU A 255 -57.37 8.08 -44.96
N ALA A 256 -57.62 6.76 -44.99
CA ALA A 256 -56.90 5.81 -44.14
C ALA A 256 -55.37 5.90 -44.31
N VAL A 257 -54.88 6.03 -45.55
CA VAL A 257 -53.45 6.24 -45.86
C VAL A 257 -52.94 7.59 -45.34
N ARG A 258 -53.74 8.67 -45.43
CA ARG A 258 -53.38 9.98 -44.84
C ARG A 258 -53.28 9.89 -43.31
N VAL A 259 -54.25 9.30 -42.64
CA VAL A 259 -54.24 9.08 -41.18
C VAL A 259 -53.04 8.23 -40.74
N VAL A 260 -52.78 7.11 -41.40
CA VAL A 260 -51.61 6.25 -41.10
C VAL A 260 -50.28 6.98 -41.36
N SER A 261 -50.21 7.85 -42.37
CA SER A 261 -49.03 8.70 -42.61
C SER A 261 -48.81 9.72 -41.49
N CYS A 262 -49.88 10.35 -40.98
CA CYS A 262 -49.81 11.24 -39.82
C CYS A 262 -49.37 10.49 -38.55
N GLN A 263 -49.97 9.35 -38.25
CA GLN A 263 -49.59 8.49 -37.12
C GLN A 263 -48.14 8.04 -37.22
N LYS A 264 -47.66 7.65 -38.41
CA LYS A 264 -46.24 7.35 -38.64
C LYS A 264 -45.33 8.53 -38.32
N ALA A 265 -45.70 9.75 -38.72
CA ALA A 265 -44.93 10.96 -38.43
C ALA A 265 -44.98 11.37 -36.94
N GLU A 266 -46.02 11.00 -36.22
CA GLU A 266 -46.14 11.16 -34.76
C GLU A 266 -45.27 10.15 -34.00
N VAL A 267 -45.32 8.88 -34.39
CA VAL A 267 -44.46 7.82 -33.84
C VAL A 267 -42.99 8.11 -34.11
N GLU A 268 -42.62 8.59 -35.31
CA GLU A 268 -41.25 8.99 -35.61
C GLU A 268 -40.80 10.17 -34.72
N ARG A 269 -41.65 11.19 -34.52
CA ARG A 269 -41.33 12.30 -33.60
C ARG A 269 -41.11 11.82 -32.17
N SER A 270 -42.04 11.04 -31.61
CA SER A 270 -41.92 10.53 -30.25
C SER A 270 -40.72 9.59 -30.07
N PHE A 271 -40.36 8.82 -31.10
CA PHE A 271 -39.15 8.00 -31.10
C PHE A 271 -37.86 8.83 -31.12
N GLN A 272 -37.80 9.91 -31.93
CA GLN A 272 -36.65 10.81 -31.94
C GLN A 272 -36.55 11.67 -30.66
N GLU A 273 -37.67 11.97 -30.01
CA GLU A 273 -37.73 12.62 -28.70
C GLU A 273 -37.23 11.67 -27.59
N PHE A 274 -37.81 10.47 -27.48
CA PHE A 274 -37.35 9.41 -26.57
C PHE A 274 -35.86 9.08 -26.77
N LYS A 275 -35.39 9.05 -28.02
CA LYS A 275 -33.97 8.85 -28.31
C LYS A 275 -33.11 9.98 -27.74
N LYS A 276 -33.48 11.25 -27.92
CA LYS A 276 -32.75 12.40 -27.34
C LYS A 276 -32.74 12.35 -25.82
N GLU A 277 -33.88 12.03 -25.20
CA GLU A 277 -33.99 11.88 -23.74
C GLU A 277 -33.10 10.75 -23.21
N SER A 278 -33.12 9.58 -23.88
CA SER A 278 -32.27 8.43 -23.55
C SER A 278 -30.77 8.72 -23.74
N GLU A 279 -30.40 9.43 -24.81
CA GLU A 279 -29.02 9.86 -25.06
C GLU A 279 -28.57 10.95 -24.05
N ALA A 280 -29.45 11.87 -23.67
CA ALA A 280 -29.19 12.87 -22.63
C ALA A 280 -29.01 12.23 -21.25
N PHE A 281 -29.91 11.33 -20.86
CA PHE A 281 -29.82 10.56 -19.61
C PHE A 281 -28.53 9.71 -19.56
N ARG A 282 -28.15 9.06 -20.67
CA ARG A 282 -26.85 8.36 -20.78
C ARG A 282 -25.68 9.31 -20.54
N VAL A 283 -25.67 10.48 -21.16
CA VAL A 283 -24.60 11.49 -21.01
C VAL A 283 -24.55 12.05 -19.58
N GLU A 284 -25.70 12.28 -18.94
CA GLU A 284 -25.77 12.69 -17.54
C GLU A 284 -25.19 11.61 -16.62
N MET A 285 -25.65 10.36 -16.74
CA MET A 285 -25.14 9.24 -15.95
C MET A 285 -23.65 9.01 -16.18
N GLU A 286 -23.16 9.10 -17.42
CA GLU A 286 -21.73 9.09 -17.72
C GLU A 286 -20.98 10.24 -17.01
N GLY A 287 -21.56 11.43 -16.95
CA GLY A 287 -21.02 12.58 -16.23
C GLY A 287 -20.95 12.33 -14.72
N GLN A 288 -22.02 11.82 -14.12
CA GLN A 288 -22.07 11.44 -12.71
C GLN A 288 -21.05 10.33 -12.38
N PHE A 289 -20.92 9.31 -13.24
CA PHE A 289 -19.91 8.26 -13.08
C PHE A 289 -18.48 8.79 -13.20
N LYS A 290 -18.19 9.67 -14.17
CA LYS A 290 -16.87 10.31 -14.31
C LYS A 290 -16.54 11.14 -13.08
N ALA A 291 -17.48 11.96 -12.58
CA ALA A 291 -17.30 12.73 -11.34
C ALA A 291 -17.03 11.83 -10.13
N LYS A 292 -17.77 10.74 -9.96
CA LYS A 292 -17.55 9.77 -8.86
C LYS A 292 -16.24 9.01 -8.99
N VAL A 293 -15.75 8.74 -10.20
CA VAL A 293 -14.43 8.16 -10.44
C VAL A 293 -13.31 9.12 -10.05
N GLU A 294 -13.41 10.42 -10.36
CA GLU A 294 -12.41 11.40 -9.91
C GLU A 294 -12.45 11.61 -8.38
N GLU A 295 -13.65 11.62 -7.76
CA GLU A 295 -13.81 11.65 -6.30
C GLU A 295 -13.12 10.46 -5.62
N LEU A 296 -13.28 9.25 -6.19
CA LEU A 296 -12.61 8.04 -5.71
C LEU A 296 -11.07 8.11 -5.90
N LYS A 297 -10.55 8.73 -6.96
CA LYS A 297 -9.10 8.96 -7.11
C LYS A 297 -8.58 9.90 -6.03
N VAL A 298 -9.26 11.02 -5.78
CA VAL A 298 -8.87 11.98 -4.73
C VAL A 298 -8.90 11.33 -3.35
N LEU A 299 -9.92 10.53 -3.05
CA LEU A 299 -9.99 9.74 -1.82
C LEU A 299 -8.87 8.68 -1.75
N GLY A 300 -8.49 8.05 -2.87
CA GLY A 300 -7.35 7.14 -2.97
C GLY A 300 -6.02 7.82 -2.66
N SER A 301 -5.76 8.99 -3.25
CA SER A 301 -4.57 9.81 -2.93
C SER A 301 -4.53 10.24 -1.47
N LYS A 302 -5.68 10.68 -0.91
CA LYS A 302 -5.79 11.06 0.50
C LYS A 302 -5.61 9.86 1.44
N LYS A 303 -6.06 8.66 1.04
CA LYS A 303 -5.78 7.43 1.78
C LYS A 303 -4.28 7.15 1.82
N ALA A 304 -3.58 7.22 0.68
CA ALA A 304 -2.13 7.02 0.62
C ALA A 304 -1.34 8.05 1.45
N GLU A 305 -1.77 9.32 1.47
CA GLU A 305 -1.21 10.36 2.35
C GLU A 305 -1.39 10.00 3.84
N MET A 306 -2.57 9.51 4.22
CA MET A 306 -2.87 9.09 5.61
C MET A 306 -2.11 7.81 5.99
N ASP A 307 -2.05 6.81 5.11
CA ASP A 307 -1.28 5.58 5.31
C ASP A 307 0.22 5.91 5.54
N ALA A 308 0.77 6.85 4.75
CA ALA A 308 2.14 7.33 4.91
C ALA A 308 2.36 8.12 6.21
N ARG A 309 1.40 8.94 6.66
CA ARG A 309 1.45 9.60 7.98
C ARG A 309 1.41 8.58 9.12
N VAL A 310 0.57 7.55 9.03
CA VAL A 310 0.49 6.48 10.04
C VAL A 310 1.83 5.78 10.14
N ALA A 311 2.41 5.32 9.03
CA ALA A 311 3.74 4.69 9.03
C ALA A 311 4.83 5.61 9.63
N SER A 312 4.81 6.91 9.32
CA SER A 312 5.74 7.88 9.92
C SER A 312 5.57 7.95 11.45
N LEU A 313 4.34 8.09 11.94
CA LEU A 313 4.03 8.17 13.37
C LEU A 313 4.32 6.85 14.10
N GLU A 314 4.14 5.70 13.46
CA GLU A 314 4.53 4.38 14.00
C GLU A 314 6.05 4.27 14.17
N THR A 315 6.84 4.76 13.20
CA THR A 315 8.31 4.79 13.35
C THR A 315 8.78 5.77 14.42
N GLU A 316 8.15 6.94 14.53
CA GLU A 316 8.45 7.92 15.60
C GLU A 316 8.07 7.36 16.98
N LEU A 317 6.92 6.69 17.09
CA LEU A 317 6.50 6.01 18.32
C LEU A 317 7.51 4.91 18.70
N ALA A 318 7.94 4.06 17.77
CA ALA A 318 8.96 3.03 18.03
C ALA A 318 10.32 3.62 18.48
N LEU A 319 10.75 4.74 17.88
CA LEU A 319 11.93 5.48 18.32
C LEU A 319 11.75 6.09 19.71
N SER A 320 10.55 6.59 20.03
CA SER A 320 10.24 7.10 21.38
C SER A 320 10.26 5.98 22.44
N VAL A 321 9.68 4.81 22.14
CA VAL A 321 9.61 3.65 23.05
C VAL A 321 10.98 3.03 23.30
N THR A 322 11.83 2.93 22.26
CA THR A 322 13.22 2.49 22.45
C THR A 322 14.04 3.50 23.27
N LYS A 323 13.78 4.80 23.10
CA LYS A 323 14.40 5.85 23.93
C LYS A 323 13.91 5.83 25.39
N THR A 324 12.62 5.63 25.65
CA THR A 324 12.12 5.51 27.05
C THR A 324 12.65 4.26 27.72
N GLY A 325 12.66 3.10 27.05
CA GLY A 325 13.28 1.88 27.57
C GLY A 325 14.78 2.03 27.87
N GLY A 326 15.51 2.79 27.04
CA GLY A 326 16.91 3.16 27.31
C GLY A 326 17.07 4.02 28.56
N LEU A 327 16.22 5.05 28.73
CA LEU A 327 16.23 5.92 29.92
C LEU A 327 15.80 5.17 31.18
N GLU A 328 14.83 4.26 31.09
CA GLU A 328 14.44 3.38 32.21
C GLU A 328 15.59 2.46 32.63
N ALA A 329 16.33 1.90 31.67
CA ALA A 329 17.52 1.10 31.94
C ALA A 329 18.63 1.94 32.62
N GLU A 330 18.86 3.18 32.19
CA GLU A 330 19.81 4.10 32.82
C GLU A 330 19.38 4.49 34.24
N VAL A 331 18.11 4.85 34.45
CA VAL A 331 17.55 5.13 35.79
C VAL A 331 17.70 3.92 36.70
N MET A 332 17.45 2.71 36.20
CA MET A 332 17.66 1.47 36.96
C MET A 332 19.14 1.15 37.21
N ALA A 333 20.07 1.58 36.35
CA ALA A 333 21.50 1.50 36.62
C ALA A 333 21.91 2.49 37.73
N LYS A 334 21.53 3.77 37.59
CA LYS A 334 21.80 4.83 38.56
C LYS A 334 21.18 4.58 39.92
N LYS A 335 20.01 3.94 39.99
CA LYS A 335 19.41 3.48 41.24
C LYS A 335 20.29 2.43 41.95
N ARG A 336 20.81 1.43 41.22
CA ARG A 336 21.74 0.43 41.79
C ARG A 336 23.07 1.04 42.21
N GLU A 337 23.58 2.03 41.49
CA GLU A 337 24.76 2.82 41.91
C GLU A 337 24.49 3.55 43.23
N LEU A 338 23.32 4.19 43.37
CA LEU A 338 22.89 4.88 44.59
C LEU A 338 22.74 3.90 45.76
N ASP A 339 22.06 2.77 45.57
CA ASP A 339 21.91 1.73 46.61
C ASP A 339 23.27 1.19 47.07
N LEU A 340 24.23 0.98 46.15
CA LEU A 340 25.60 0.57 46.46
C LEU A 340 26.40 1.68 47.17
N LEU A 341 26.25 2.94 46.76
CA LEU A 341 26.87 4.09 47.44
C LEU A 341 26.29 4.30 48.84
N LYS A 342 25.00 4.05 49.04
CA LYS A 342 24.36 4.06 50.36
C LYS A 342 24.95 2.97 51.25
N GLY A 343 25.01 1.71 50.78
CA GLY A 343 25.64 0.63 51.54
C GLY A 343 27.13 0.89 51.89
N LYS A 344 27.86 1.61 51.04
CA LYS A 344 29.21 2.10 51.35
C LYS A 344 29.21 3.23 52.39
N SER A 345 28.27 4.17 52.31
CA SER A 345 28.09 5.25 53.30
C SER A 345 27.75 4.69 54.68
N ASP A 346 26.78 3.78 54.75
CA ASP A 346 26.35 3.12 55.98
C ASP A 346 27.53 2.34 56.62
N LYS A 347 28.36 1.67 55.80
CA LYS A 347 29.60 1.01 56.24
C LYS A 347 30.65 2.01 56.75
N LEU A 348 30.92 3.10 56.01
CA LEU A 348 31.87 4.14 56.44
C LEU A 348 31.42 4.81 57.74
N GLN A 349 30.12 5.04 57.93
CA GLN A 349 29.57 5.53 59.21
C GLN A 349 29.86 4.56 60.36
N SER A 350 29.73 3.24 60.14
CA SER A 350 30.11 2.24 61.17
C SER A 350 31.61 2.21 61.47
N GLU A 351 32.47 2.38 60.45
CA GLU A 351 33.93 2.44 60.61
C GLU A 351 34.37 3.73 61.33
N VAL A 352 33.74 4.86 61.02
CA VAL A 352 33.94 6.13 61.73
C VAL A 352 33.50 6.03 63.19
N ALA A 353 32.32 5.47 63.49
CA ALA A 353 31.86 5.30 64.86
C ALA A 353 32.78 4.35 65.68
N GLU A 354 33.34 3.32 65.05
CA GLU A 354 34.36 2.46 65.69
C GLU A 354 35.68 3.22 65.94
N ALA A 355 36.11 4.05 64.99
CA ALA A 355 37.30 4.89 65.12
C ALA A 355 37.13 5.99 66.19
N GLU A 356 35.97 6.65 66.26
CA GLU A 356 35.62 7.63 67.30
C GLU A 356 35.62 6.99 68.69
N LYS A 357 35.06 5.78 68.82
CA LYS A 357 35.09 5.04 70.09
C LYS A 357 36.53 4.70 70.50
N LYS A 358 37.37 4.21 69.57
CA LYS A 358 38.80 3.96 69.83
C LYS A 358 39.54 5.24 70.22
N HIS A 359 39.23 6.36 69.55
CA HIS A 359 39.80 7.67 69.86
C HIS A 359 39.40 8.11 71.27
N SER A 360 38.12 8.02 71.67
CA SER A 360 37.66 8.32 73.04
C SER A 360 38.43 7.51 74.07
N MET A 361 38.49 6.19 73.91
CA MET A 361 39.22 5.30 74.82
C MET A 361 40.71 5.69 74.93
N SER A 362 41.34 6.08 73.82
CA SER A 362 42.74 6.53 73.82
C SER A 362 42.93 7.93 74.44
N ALA A 363 41.97 8.84 74.29
CA ALA A 363 42.00 10.16 74.89
C ALA A 363 41.83 10.08 76.42
N GLU A 364 40.92 9.23 76.89
CA GLU A 364 40.78 8.92 78.31
C GLU A 364 42.06 8.31 78.90
N GLU A 365 42.73 7.42 78.16
CA GLU A 365 44.02 6.85 78.58
C GLU A 365 45.13 7.89 78.62
N VAL A 366 45.18 8.81 77.65
CA VAL A 366 46.13 9.93 77.63
C VAL A 366 45.90 10.88 78.80
N GLU A 367 44.67 11.16 79.20
CA GLU A 367 44.41 11.96 80.41
C GLU A 367 44.73 11.18 81.71
N ARG A 368 44.46 9.87 81.79
CA ARG A 368 44.90 9.02 82.91
C ARG A 368 46.41 9.08 83.08
N LEU A 369 47.17 8.80 82.01
CA LEU A 369 48.63 8.86 82.00
C LEU A 369 49.17 10.27 82.28
N ARG A 370 48.48 11.34 81.84
CA ARG A 370 48.85 12.72 82.16
C ARG A 370 48.69 13.02 83.66
N VAL A 371 47.62 12.53 84.29
CA VAL A 371 47.40 12.67 85.74
C VAL A 371 48.45 11.88 86.52
N GLU A 372 48.74 10.64 86.12
CA GLU A 372 49.79 9.80 86.74
C GLU A 372 51.18 10.44 86.63
N LEU A 373 51.56 10.96 85.46
CA LEU A 373 52.79 11.73 85.27
C LEU A 373 52.82 12.99 86.15
N GLY A 374 51.68 13.67 86.33
CA GLY A 374 51.55 14.82 87.23
C GLY A 374 51.72 14.46 88.71
N VAL A 375 51.30 13.27 89.14
CA VAL A 375 51.55 12.74 90.49
C VAL A 375 53.01 12.33 90.65
N LEU A 376 53.57 11.59 89.68
CA LEU A 376 54.95 11.12 89.71
C LEU A 376 55.96 12.26 89.64
N ALA A 377 55.66 13.34 88.91
CA ALA A 377 56.47 14.56 88.90
C ALA A 377 56.53 15.23 90.29
N LYS A 378 55.40 15.33 90.99
CA LYS A 378 55.34 15.85 92.37
C LYS A 378 56.08 14.93 93.35
N ALA A 379 55.93 13.62 93.21
CA ALA A 379 56.66 12.64 94.01
C ALA A 379 58.18 12.76 93.80
N LYS A 380 58.63 12.95 92.55
CA LYS A 380 60.04 13.23 92.22
C LYS A 380 60.52 14.55 92.81
N GLU A 381 59.71 15.60 92.78
CA GLU A 381 60.05 16.89 93.38
C GLU A 381 60.23 16.78 94.91
N VAL A 382 59.34 16.07 95.59
CA VAL A 382 59.45 15.79 97.03
C VAL A 382 60.67 14.91 97.32
N ALA A 383 60.93 13.87 96.51
CA ALA A 383 62.10 13.02 96.66
C ALA A 383 63.42 13.79 96.43
N SER A 384 63.48 14.72 95.46
CA SER A 384 64.63 15.61 95.28
C SER A 384 64.83 16.50 96.50
N LYS A 385 63.77 17.14 97.00
CA LYS A 385 63.84 17.98 98.20
C LYS A 385 64.29 17.21 99.45
N ALA A 386 63.88 15.94 99.59
CA ALA A 386 64.34 15.06 100.65
C ALA A 386 65.83 14.69 100.49
N PHE A 387 66.25 14.30 99.29
CA PHE A 387 67.66 13.98 98.98
C PHE A 387 68.59 15.20 99.13
N ASP A 388 68.14 16.38 98.69
CA ASP A 388 68.89 17.63 98.87
C ASP A 388 68.99 18.01 100.37
N ALA A 389 67.93 17.77 101.17
CA ALA A 389 67.98 17.95 102.61
C ALA A 389 68.97 16.98 103.29
N GLU A 390 68.84 15.67 103.02
CA GLU A 390 69.75 14.61 103.49
C GLU A 390 71.21 14.92 103.12
N LYS A 391 71.46 15.35 101.89
CA LYS A 391 72.78 15.78 101.43
C LYS A 391 73.30 16.98 102.23
N THR A 392 72.48 17.96 102.60
CA THR A 392 72.93 19.05 103.51
C THR A 392 73.14 18.59 104.95
N GLU A 393 72.52 17.50 105.38
CA GLU A 393 72.73 16.91 106.70
C GLU A 393 74.05 16.14 106.75
N ILE A 394 74.28 15.24 105.78
CA ILE A 394 75.54 14.51 105.58
C ILE A 394 76.73 15.48 105.45
N VAL A 395 76.58 16.61 104.77
CA VAL A 395 77.64 17.64 104.69
C VAL A 395 77.94 18.26 106.07
N LYS A 396 76.92 18.59 106.88
CA LYS A 396 77.12 19.11 108.25
C LYS A 396 77.76 18.06 109.16
N GLU A 397 77.36 16.80 109.03
CA GLU A 397 77.97 15.69 109.77
C GLU A 397 79.45 15.54 109.39
N LEU A 398 79.77 15.54 108.10
CA LEU A 398 81.14 15.47 107.58
C LEU A 398 81.98 16.67 108.04
N GLU A 399 81.44 17.89 108.02
CA GLU A 399 82.09 19.08 108.60
C GLU A 399 82.28 18.99 110.12
N SER A 400 81.41 18.29 110.85
CA SER A 400 81.55 18.04 112.29
C SER A 400 82.61 16.97 112.59
N LEU A 401 82.67 15.91 111.77
CA LEU A 401 83.67 14.85 111.85
C LEU A 401 85.05 15.37 111.45
N LYS A 402 85.14 16.22 110.42
CA LYS A 402 86.37 16.90 110.00
C LYS A 402 86.94 17.74 111.14
N ARG A 403 86.11 18.54 111.82
CA ARG A 403 86.53 19.31 113.01
C ARG A 403 87.00 18.41 114.16
N LYS A 404 86.31 17.30 114.43
CA LYS A 404 86.76 16.31 115.43
C LYS A 404 88.09 15.65 115.06
N VAL A 405 88.35 15.41 113.77
CA VAL A 405 89.63 14.86 113.30
C VAL A 405 90.75 15.90 113.40
N GLU A 406 90.47 17.18 113.13
CA GLU A 406 91.40 18.30 113.33
C GLU A 406 91.71 18.50 114.83
N GLU A 407 90.71 18.40 115.70
CA GLU A 407 90.83 18.40 117.17
C GLU A 407 91.68 17.22 117.67
N ILE A 408 91.37 15.99 117.27
CA ILE A 408 92.15 14.78 117.62
C ILE A 408 93.58 14.85 117.09
N GLN A 409 93.81 15.44 115.91
CA GLN A 409 95.17 15.62 115.37
C GLN A 409 95.95 16.68 116.16
N ALA A 410 95.31 17.76 116.64
CA ALA A 410 95.94 18.74 117.52
C ALA A 410 96.25 18.14 118.92
N ASP A 411 95.31 17.39 119.50
CA ASP A 411 95.53 16.64 120.75
C ASP A 411 96.69 15.65 120.62
N LYS A 412 96.76 14.94 119.49
CA LYS A 412 97.88 14.04 119.16
C LYS A 412 99.20 14.81 119.05
N GLU A 413 99.25 15.93 118.36
CA GLU A 413 100.47 16.74 118.23
C GLU A 413 100.93 17.29 119.59
N ALA A 414 100.00 17.71 120.44
CA ALA A 414 100.29 18.10 121.82
C ALA A 414 100.81 16.91 122.66
N ALA A 415 100.20 15.73 122.53
CA ALA A 415 100.64 14.51 123.20
C ALA A 415 102.04 14.05 122.73
N GLU A 416 102.33 14.11 121.43
CA GLU A 416 103.68 13.86 120.89
C GLU A 416 104.69 14.94 121.32
N GLY A 417 104.24 16.17 121.58
CA GLY A 417 105.04 17.20 122.23
C GLY A 417 105.45 16.79 123.65
N VAL A 418 104.48 16.34 124.45
CA VAL A 418 104.71 15.84 125.82
C VAL A 418 105.56 14.56 125.83
N THR A 419 105.44 13.66 124.85
CA THR A 419 106.38 12.52 124.77
C THR A 419 107.78 12.98 124.41
N ARG A 420 107.97 13.87 123.42
CA ARG A 420 109.31 14.41 123.09
C ARG A 420 109.97 15.13 124.27
N GLU A 421 109.19 15.86 125.08
CA GLU A 421 109.69 16.49 126.30
C GLU A 421 110.08 15.46 127.36
N LYS A 422 109.27 14.42 127.60
CA LYS A 422 109.61 13.31 128.50
C LYS A 422 110.81 12.51 128.01
N ASP A 423 110.91 12.23 126.72
CA ASP A 423 112.05 11.56 126.11
C ASP A 423 113.33 12.37 126.36
N ALA A 424 113.29 13.70 126.12
CA ALA A 424 114.40 14.61 126.44
C ALA A 424 114.74 14.62 127.95
N GLN A 425 113.76 14.52 128.84
CA GLN A 425 114.01 14.35 130.29
C GLN A 425 114.66 12.99 130.59
N THR A 426 114.22 11.89 129.99
CA THR A 426 114.85 10.56 130.21
C THR A 426 116.27 10.50 129.63
N VAL A 427 116.57 11.24 128.55
CA VAL A 427 117.93 11.35 128.01
C VAL A 427 118.84 12.12 128.97
N LYS A 428 118.36 13.21 129.59
CA LYS A 428 119.10 13.92 130.66
C LYS A 428 119.34 13.04 131.88
N LEU A 429 118.29 12.43 132.43
CA LEU A 429 118.40 11.54 133.59
C LEU A 429 119.29 10.33 133.32
N ARG A 430 119.34 9.83 132.07
CA ARG A 430 120.28 8.78 131.65
C ARG A 430 121.72 9.28 131.63
N ALA A 431 121.98 10.50 131.14
CA ALA A 431 123.33 11.08 131.17
C ALA A 431 123.81 11.34 132.60
N GLU A 432 122.94 11.88 133.47
CA GLU A 432 123.21 12.07 134.90
C GLU A 432 123.48 10.73 135.61
N LEU A 433 122.74 9.67 135.27
CA LEU A 433 122.96 8.32 135.80
C LEU A 433 124.30 7.72 135.32
N GLU A 434 124.68 7.94 134.06
CA GLU A 434 125.94 7.47 133.48
C GLU A 434 127.14 8.20 134.11
N GLU A 435 127.04 9.52 134.34
CA GLU A 435 128.03 10.31 135.07
C GLU A 435 128.17 9.82 136.52
N LEU A 436 127.05 9.52 137.19
CA LEU A 436 127.05 8.86 138.50
C LEU A 436 127.75 7.50 138.44
N HIS A 437 127.49 6.68 137.41
CA HIS A 437 128.12 5.37 137.21
C HIS A 437 129.63 5.48 136.99
N VAL A 438 130.09 6.48 136.25
CA VAL A 438 131.52 6.78 136.05
C VAL A 438 132.16 7.21 137.36
N SER A 439 131.54 8.12 138.12
CA SER A 439 132.06 8.55 139.43
C SER A 439 132.12 7.41 140.46
N MET A 440 131.11 6.52 140.45
CA MET A 440 131.06 5.32 141.29
C MET A 440 132.11 4.29 140.88
N SER A 441 132.40 4.16 139.58
CA SER A 441 133.48 3.31 139.08
C SER A 441 134.86 3.84 139.47
N GLN A 442 135.08 5.16 139.43
CA GLN A 442 136.32 5.79 139.89
C GLN A 442 136.51 5.60 141.41
N LEU A 443 135.43 5.75 142.19
CA LEU A 443 135.45 5.51 143.63
C LEU A 443 135.71 4.03 143.95
N GLN A 444 135.13 3.10 143.20
CA GLN A 444 135.39 1.66 143.29
C GLN A 444 136.89 1.38 143.11
N THR A 445 137.51 1.88 142.02
CA THR A 445 138.95 1.71 141.80
C THR A 445 139.82 2.34 142.90
N SER A 446 139.40 3.48 143.48
CA SER A 446 140.10 4.10 144.60
C SER A 446 140.01 3.26 145.88
N CYS A 447 138.86 2.62 146.15
CA CYS A 447 138.71 1.67 147.25
C CYS A 447 139.58 0.41 147.05
N ASP A 448 139.59 -0.15 145.83
CA ASP A 448 140.40 -1.33 145.51
C ASP A 448 141.91 -1.02 145.66
N GLU A 449 142.38 0.14 145.18
CA GLU A 449 143.75 0.63 145.42
C GLU A 449 144.06 0.77 146.92
N LEU A 450 143.18 1.41 147.69
CA LEU A 450 143.34 1.57 149.14
C LEU A 450 143.42 0.24 149.89
N ASP A 451 142.68 -0.79 149.46
CA ASP A 451 142.74 -2.12 150.09
C ASP A 451 144.05 -2.87 149.76
N THR A 452 144.63 -2.64 148.58
CA THR A 452 145.99 -3.14 148.27
C THR A 452 147.06 -2.45 149.11
N GLU A 453 146.96 -1.13 149.31
CA GLU A 453 147.86 -0.37 150.18
C GLU A 453 147.69 -0.73 151.66
N GLN A 454 146.45 -0.93 152.13
CA GLN A 454 146.16 -1.44 153.48
C GLN A 454 146.78 -2.83 153.68
N SER A 455 146.69 -3.71 152.68
CA SER A 455 147.33 -5.03 152.70
C SER A 455 148.85 -4.94 152.74
N ARG A 456 149.46 -4.03 151.97
CA ARG A 456 150.90 -3.76 151.97
C ARG A 456 151.37 -3.25 153.33
N LEU A 457 150.73 -2.22 153.87
CA LEU A 457 151.05 -1.62 155.17
C LEU A 457 150.86 -2.61 156.34
N GLN A 458 149.84 -3.47 156.30
CA GLN A 458 149.67 -4.53 157.31
C GLN A 458 150.81 -5.57 157.22
N SER A 459 151.32 -5.88 156.02
CA SER A 459 152.48 -6.77 155.85
C SER A 459 153.78 -6.13 156.41
N GLU A 460 154.00 -4.84 156.17
CA GLU A 460 155.13 -4.07 156.72
C GLU A 460 155.06 -4.00 158.24
N LYS A 461 153.89 -3.67 158.81
CA LYS A 461 153.62 -3.69 160.25
C LYS A 461 153.94 -5.05 160.89
N ASN A 462 153.54 -6.15 160.26
CA ASN A 462 153.86 -7.50 160.75
C ASN A 462 155.38 -7.81 160.69
N SER A 463 156.10 -7.23 159.72
CA SER A 463 157.56 -7.33 159.63
C SER A 463 158.26 -6.51 160.72
N VAL A 464 157.86 -5.24 160.90
CA VAL A 464 158.38 -4.34 161.95
C VAL A 464 158.11 -4.89 163.34
N GLN A 465 156.93 -5.49 163.58
CA GLN A 465 156.61 -6.14 164.86
C GLN A 465 157.58 -7.28 165.18
N LYS A 466 157.94 -8.12 164.20
CA LYS A 466 158.96 -9.19 164.39
C LYS A 466 160.34 -8.61 164.74
N ALA A 467 160.75 -7.52 164.10
CA ALA A 467 162.01 -6.86 164.41
C ALA A 467 162.01 -6.26 165.83
N LEU A 468 160.92 -5.61 166.22
CA LEU A 468 160.73 -5.03 167.56
C LEU A 468 160.77 -6.09 168.66
N ASP A 469 160.16 -7.26 168.46
CA ASP A 469 160.18 -8.33 169.46
C ASP A 469 161.52 -9.08 169.53
N ALA A 470 162.32 -9.06 168.45
CA ALA A 470 163.72 -9.50 168.49
C ALA A 470 164.60 -8.53 169.30
N GLU A 471 164.45 -7.21 169.11
CA GLU A 471 165.16 -6.19 169.92
C GLU A 471 164.78 -6.26 171.40
N LYS A 472 163.51 -6.52 171.75
CA LYS A 472 163.12 -6.78 173.15
C LYS A 472 163.85 -7.98 173.75
N ALA A 473 164.14 -9.02 172.95
CA ALA A 473 164.90 -10.18 173.40
C ALA A 473 166.39 -9.86 173.61
N GLU A 474 167.01 -9.04 172.75
CA GLU A 474 168.36 -8.51 172.98
C GLU A 474 168.42 -7.62 174.24
N ALA A 475 167.47 -6.70 174.40
CA ALA A 475 167.35 -5.86 175.61
C ALA A 475 167.20 -6.70 176.89
N GLY A 476 166.47 -7.83 176.83
CA GLY A 476 166.37 -8.80 177.92
C GLY A 476 167.70 -9.47 178.30
N LYS A 477 168.54 -9.81 177.31
CA LYS A 477 169.92 -10.31 177.54
C LYS A 477 170.80 -9.22 178.17
N LEU A 478 170.68 -7.97 177.72
CA LEU A 478 171.45 -6.85 178.26
C LEU A 478 171.06 -6.51 179.70
N MET A 479 169.75 -6.47 180.02
CA MET A 479 169.24 -6.37 181.39
C MET A 479 169.80 -7.48 182.30
N SER A 480 169.86 -8.71 181.79
CA SER A 480 170.43 -9.86 182.52
C SER A 480 171.93 -9.69 182.82
N LYS A 481 172.69 -9.06 181.91
CA LYS A 481 174.11 -8.70 182.13
C LYS A 481 174.28 -7.55 183.12
N ILE A 482 173.46 -6.50 183.05
CA ILE A 482 173.51 -5.37 183.99
C ILE A 482 173.28 -5.88 185.42
N LYS A 483 172.28 -6.73 185.61
CA LYS A 483 171.94 -7.31 186.92
C LYS A 483 173.05 -8.20 187.52
N ALA A 484 173.90 -8.78 186.67
CA ALA A 484 175.09 -9.51 187.12
C ALA A 484 176.23 -8.58 187.57
N LEU A 485 176.33 -7.36 187.01
CA LEU A 485 177.30 -6.34 187.42
C LEU A 485 176.88 -5.66 188.73
N GLU A 486 175.59 -5.34 188.90
CA GLU A 486 175.04 -4.76 190.14
C GLU A 486 175.34 -5.63 191.38
N ASN A 487 175.12 -6.95 191.27
CA ASN A 487 175.46 -7.91 192.33
C ASN A 487 176.96 -8.00 192.62
N CYS A 488 177.82 -7.65 191.66
CA CYS A 488 179.27 -7.64 191.86
C CYS A 488 179.70 -6.38 192.65
N ASN A 489 179.17 -5.21 192.29
CA ASN A 489 179.39 -3.97 193.05
C ASN A 489 178.89 -4.07 194.49
N GLY A 490 177.66 -4.54 194.71
CA GLY A 490 177.07 -4.63 196.04
C GLY A 490 177.88 -5.49 197.03
N LYS A 491 178.63 -6.47 196.52
CA LYS A 491 179.56 -7.28 197.31
C LYS A 491 180.81 -6.49 197.71
N MET A 492 181.39 -5.71 196.79
CA MET A 492 182.51 -4.81 197.11
C MET A 492 182.11 -3.73 198.12
N ASP A 493 180.90 -3.17 198.02
CA ASP A 493 180.36 -2.20 198.97
C ASP A 493 180.23 -2.79 200.39
N SER A 494 179.85 -4.06 200.52
CA SER A 494 179.83 -4.75 201.83
C SER A 494 181.23 -4.96 202.42
N GLU A 495 182.21 -5.35 201.61
CA GLU A 495 183.61 -5.52 202.06
C GLU A 495 184.24 -4.15 202.45
N ILE A 496 183.89 -3.08 201.73
CA ILE A 496 184.20 -1.67 202.09
C ILE A 496 183.50 -1.25 203.41
N GLY A 497 182.29 -1.73 203.67
CA GLY A 497 181.54 -1.47 204.91
C GLY A 497 182.22 -2.07 206.14
N GLU A 498 182.61 -3.35 206.08
CA GLU A 498 183.28 -4.04 207.18
C GLU A 498 184.66 -3.43 207.51
N LEU A 499 185.44 -3.07 206.49
CA LEU A 499 186.72 -2.38 206.68
C LEU A 499 186.56 -1.01 207.37
N ARG A 500 185.48 -0.27 207.08
CA ARG A 500 185.17 0.99 207.81
C ARG A 500 184.79 0.72 209.26
N PHE A 501 184.10 -0.38 209.57
CA PHE A 501 183.76 -0.74 210.95
C PHE A 501 185.02 -1.08 211.76
N ALA A 502 185.91 -1.91 211.19
CA ALA A 502 187.21 -2.25 211.78
C ALA A 502 188.08 -1.00 212.05
N LEU A 503 188.04 0.01 211.17
CA LEU A 503 188.69 1.30 211.40
C LEU A 503 188.06 2.07 212.58
N LYS A 504 186.72 2.14 212.62
CA LYS A 504 185.97 2.95 213.60
C LYS A 504 186.15 2.43 215.03
N GLU A 505 186.15 1.11 215.22
CA GLU A 505 186.42 0.48 216.51
C GLU A 505 187.87 0.72 216.99
N LYS A 506 188.84 0.73 216.06
CA LYS A 506 190.24 1.07 216.37
C LYS A 506 190.40 2.54 216.76
N ASN A 507 189.61 3.46 216.21
CA ASN A 507 189.57 4.85 216.66
C ASN A 507 189.01 4.99 218.10
N GLY A 508 187.93 4.28 218.44
CA GLY A 508 187.40 4.28 219.81
C GLY A 508 188.42 3.76 220.85
N LYS A 509 189.28 2.82 220.45
CA LYS A 509 190.43 2.34 221.24
C LYS A 509 191.55 3.37 221.41
N ILE A 510 191.55 4.49 220.67
CA ILE A 510 192.51 5.60 220.81
C ILE A 510 191.93 6.72 221.69
N GLU A 511 190.66 7.09 221.49
CA GLU A 511 190.01 8.15 222.28
C GLU A 511 189.91 7.81 223.77
N ALA A 512 189.57 6.54 224.11
CA ALA A 512 189.53 6.08 225.50
C ALA A 512 190.89 6.22 226.21
N LEU A 513 191.96 5.74 225.56
CA LEU A 513 193.35 5.85 226.06
C LEU A 513 193.82 7.31 226.19
N THR A 514 193.23 8.22 225.43
CA THR A 514 193.50 9.67 225.55
C THR A 514 192.80 10.24 226.79
N SER A 515 191.51 9.93 226.98
CA SER A 515 190.71 10.47 228.10
C SER A 515 191.18 10.03 229.50
N GLU A 516 191.67 8.80 229.64
CA GLU A 516 192.16 8.31 230.95
C GLU A 516 193.53 8.91 231.32
N ALA A 517 194.34 9.29 230.32
CA ALA A 517 195.59 10.01 230.52
C ALA A 517 195.40 11.45 231.05
N ASP A 518 194.27 12.09 230.75
CA ASP A 518 193.93 13.43 231.27
C ASP A 518 193.42 13.37 232.73
N VAL A 519 192.65 12.33 233.10
CA VAL A 519 192.19 12.12 234.49
C VAL A 519 193.38 11.91 235.43
N LEU A 520 194.42 11.22 234.96
CA LEU A 520 195.70 11.05 235.67
C LEU A 520 196.45 12.37 235.94
N GLN A 521 196.12 13.47 235.26
CA GLN A 521 196.74 14.78 235.49
C GLN A 521 195.94 15.69 236.44
N LEU A 522 194.60 15.64 236.41
CA LEU A 522 193.80 16.60 237.18
C LEU A 522 193.81 16.35 238.69
N ALA A 523 193.71 15.09 239.12
CA ALA A 523 193.72 14.73 240.55
C ALA A 523 195.06 15.05 241.23
N VAL A 524 196.17 14.98 240.47
CA VAL A 524 197.52 15.33 240.94
C VAL A 524 197.64 16.83 241.29
N ALA A 525 196.84 17.69 240.66
CA ALA A 525 196.88 19.14 240.87
C ALA A 525 196.06 19.64 242.09
N GLU A 526 195.16 18.84 242.67
CA GLU A 526 194.28 19.28 243.77
C GLU A 526 194.95 19.23 245.16
N ALA A 527 196.10 18.56 245.28
CA ALA A 527 196.80 18.19 246.51
C ALA A 527 197.37 19.33 247.40
N GLN A 528 196.98 20.60 247.19
CA GLN A 528 197.57 21.77 247.87
C GLN A 528 196.55 22.73 248.52
N LYS A 529 195.25 22.51 248.35
CA LYS A 529 194.33 23.65 248.21
C LYS A 529 193.63 24.21 249.48
N LYS A 530 193.69 23.61 250.68
CA LYS A 530 192.81 24.02 251.83
C LYS A 530 193.37 23.83 253.27
N ASN A 531 192.52 24.14 254.26
CA ASN A 531 192.63 24.15 255.74
C ASN A 531 191.38 23.38 256.28
N LYS A 532 191.27 22.75 257.46
CA LYS A 532 192.09 22.61 258.69
C LYS A 532 191.90 21.19 259.29
N GLY A 533 192.92 20.71 260.01
CA GLY A 533 192.76 19.84 261.19
C GLY A 533 192.78 18.33 260.98
N GLY A 534 193.59 17.63 261.79
CA GLY A 534 193.54 16.19 262.01
C GLY A 534 194.20 15.35 260.91
N ILE A 535 195.42 14.83 261.15
CA ILE A 535 195.64 13.44 261.64
C ILE A 535 195.59 12.45 260.46
N TRP A 536 196.74 12.03 259.94
CA TRP A 536 197.66 11.00 260.48
C TRP A 536 197.10 9.58 260.35
N ALA A 537 198.01 8.64 260.05
CA ALA A 537 197.76 7.23 259.77
C ALA A 537 196.98 6.96 258.45
N TRP A 538 197.28 5.91 257.68
CA TRP A 538 198.35 4.90 257.78
C TRP A 538 198.78 4.56 256.33
N VAL A 539 200.09 4.48 256.03
CA VAL A 539 200.90 3.23 255.96
C VAL A 539 200.49 2.35 254.77
N TYR A 540 201.31 2.25 253.70
CA TYR A 540 202.51 1.40 253.53
C TYR A 540 202.16 -0.04 253.12
N ALA A 541 203.02 -0.66 252.30
CA ALA A 541 202.79 -1.87 251.50
C ALA A 541 201.69 -1.69 250.41
N ALA A 542 201.79 -2.27 249.21
CA ALA A 542 202.87 -3.03 248.57
C ALA A 542 203.14 -2.38 247.18
N THR A 543 204.34 -2.22 246.61
CA THR A 543 205.67 -2.85 246.73
C THR A 543 205.69 -4.36 246.59
N THR A 544 206.00 -4.83 245.37
CA THR A 544 206.17 -6.25 244.94
C THR A 544 204.88 -6.98 244.57
N THR A 545 205.02 -8.05 243.79
CA THR A 545 203.99 -9.06 243.44
C THR A 545 203.00 -8.71 242.31
N MET A 546 203.55 -8.35 241.14
CA MET A 546 203.22 -9.08 239.90
C MET A 546 204.28 -8.82 238.82
N VAL A 547 205.32 -9.63 238.55
CA VAL A 547 205.90 -10.85 239.15
C VAL A 547 204.99 -12.08 239.28
N ALA A 548 205.27 -13.10 238.46
CA ALA A 548 204.59 -14.41 238.43
C ALA A 548 203.21 -14.48 237.71
N ALA A 549 203.10 -13.83 236.54
CA ALA A 549 202.09 -14.19 235.54
C ALA A 549 202.63 -14.09 234.10
N ILE A 550 202.83 -15.25 233.45
CA ILE A 550 202.76 -15.47 231.98
C ILE A 550 203.69 -14.56 231.11
N SER A 551 204.86 -14.96 230.63
CA SER A 551 205.62 -16.22 230.74
C SER A 551 204.95 -17.52 230.24
N LEU A 552 204.06 -17.47 229.24
CA LEU A 552 203.59 -18.71 228.58
C LEU A 552 203.24 -18.56 227.09
N ILE A 553 202.47 -17.55 226.67
CA ILE A 553 201.96 -17.45 225.29
C ILE A 553 202.96 -16.79 224.33
N TYR A 554 204.20 -17.27 224.39
CA TYR A 554 205.23 -17.12 223.35
C TYR A 554 205.87 -18.48 223.02
N ALA A 555 205.23 -19.59 223.43
CA ALA A 555 205.76 -20.95 223.34
C ALA A 555 204.71 -22.00 222.92
N ALA A 556 203.84 -21.68 221.97
CA ALA A 556 202.93 -22.65 221.35
C ALA A 556 202.60 -22.29 219.89
N ARG A 557 203.20 -23.03 218.94
CA ARG A 557 203.07 -22.92 217.47
C ARG A 557 203.57 -21.59 216.85
N GLY A 558 204.43 -21.59 215.82
CA GLY A 558 205.15 -22.70 215.18
C GLY A 558 204.34 -23.49 214.16
N HIS A 559 204.78 -23.41 212.90
CA HIS A 559 204.02 -23.60 211.65
C HIS A 559 203.04 -22.45 211.35
#